data_AF-A0A930B3D8-F1
#
_entry.id   AF-A0A930B3D8-F1
#
_cell.length_a   1.000
_cell.length_b   1.000
_cell.length_c   1.000
_cell.angle_alpha   90.00
_cell.angle_beta   90.00
_cell.angle_gamma   90.00
#
_symmetry.space_group_name_H-M   'P 1'
#
loop_
_entity.id
_entity.type
_entity.pdbx_description
1 polymer ?
#
loop_
_entity_poly.entity_id
_entity_poly.type
_entity_poly.pdbx_seq_one_letter_code
_entity_poly.pdbx_strand_id
1 'polypeptide(L)'
;MKPAQEHFKALIDSFWHKDEKIPMASIEGLERIIEGTASAGQLLNHLNDTNAHRALFENKVDKEDGKGLSSNDYTDEEKRTNETNAKKRVVGLTVTGDVTKTLTITLADGETIQATFDDKDTLPENVADIKLNSLMFDKGTGVLTGQRSDGTPLTVNLDGRYALIDHTHSWKDIKDKPAVERREEQGVVHYDIDGIGRITVLEERALLEKIQRRTMAIEVNSSTTLNSQNVGRVLKSTSSSDITIDLSEMPNNALLSVVKAEVGNITFTGKTIIGDSSITGAKGSTASLLIHGDEVIVNVNNR
;
A
#
# COMPACT_ATOMS: atom_id res chain seq x y z
N MET A 1 126.56 22.62 -15.52
CA MET A 1 127.58 22.28 -14.50
C MET A 1 127.19 20.95 -13.86
N LYS A 2 128.12 20.00 -13.70
CA LYS A 2 127.86 18.80 -12.89
C LYS A 2 128.04 19.19 -11.41
N PRO A 3 127.14 18.78 -10.49
CA PRO A 3 127.29 19.09 -9.08
C PRO A 3 128.62 18.54 -8.56
N ALA A 4 129.33 19.33 -7.76
CA ALA A 4 130.53 18.88 -7.08
C ALA A 4 130.21 17.73 -6.12
N GLN A 5 131.19 16.86 -5.84
CA GLN A 5 131.02 15.68 -4.99
C GLN A 5 130.41 16.00 -3.62
N GLU A 6 130.71 17.18 -3.07
CA GLU A 6 130.14 17.65 -1.78
C GLU A 6 128.63 17.85 -1.82
N HIS A 7 128.09 18.41 -2.92
CA HIS A 7 126.64 18.59 -3.06
C HIS A 7 125.91 17.25 -3.15
N PHE A 8 126.52 16.26 -3.81
CA PHE A 8 125.95 14.92 -3.86
C PHE A 8 125.98 14.26 -2.48
N LYS A 9 127.09 14.41 -1.73
CA LYS A 9 127.20 13.88 -0.37
C LYS A 9 126.16 14.52 0.56
N ALA A 10 126.00 15.85 0.53
CA ALA A 10 125.01 16.55 1.33
C ALA A 10 123.56 16.13 0.99
N LEU A 11 123.27 15.83 -0.28
CA LEU A 11 121.97 15.29 -0.68
C LEU A 11 121.75 13.89 -0.10
N ILE A 12 122.73 12.99 -0.21
CA ILE A 12 122.63 11.63 0.36
C ILE A 12 122.51 11.68 1.90
N ASP A 13 123.29 12.53 2.56
CA ASP A 13 123.27 12.75 4.01
C ASP A 13 121.98 13.45 4.48
N SER A 14 121.21 14.09 3.57
CA SER A 14 119.92 14.72 3.91
C SER A 14 118.75 13.74 3.98
N PHE A 15 118.91 12.54 3.43
CA PHE A 15 117.91 11.48 3.54
C PHE A 15 118.14 10.67 4.82
N TRP A 16 117.06 10.37 5.54
CA TRP A 16 117.09 9.41 6.62
C TRP A 16 117.59 8.06 6.11
N HIS A 17 118.62 7.51 6.75
CA HIS A 17 119.10 6.18 6.42
C HIS A 17 118.19 5.12 7.05
N LYS A 18 118.13 3.92 6.44
CA LYS A 18 117.20 2.84 6.83
C LYS A 18 117.27 2.42 8.32
N ASP A 19 118.41 2.68 8.97
CA ASP A 19 118.68 2.28 10.36
C ASP A 19 118.51 3.47 11.33
N GLU A 20 118.15 4.65 10.84
CA GLU A 20 117.96 5.86 11.64
C GLU A 20 116.51 5.97 12.15
N LYS A 21 116.36 6.35 13.42
CA LYS A 21 115.03 6.53 14.02
C LYS A 21 114.45 7.87 13.60
N ILE A 22 113.29 7.85 12.96
CA ILE A 22 112.54 9.06 12.60
C ILE A 22 111.84 9.61 13.85
N PRO A 23 112.13 10.86 14.29
CA PRO A 23 111.44 11.46 15.44
C PRO A 23 109.99 11.80 15.10
N MET A 24 109.09 11.66 16.07
CA MET A 24 107.63 11.85 15.88
C MET A 24 107.27 13.24 15.35
N ALA A 25 108.00 14.28 15.76
CA ALA A 25 107.82 15.66 15.30
C ALA A 25 108.11 15.86 13.80
N SER A 26 108.83 14.93 13.16
CA SER A 26 109.08 14.97 11.71
C SER A 26 107.92 14.42 10.88
N ILE A 27 106.88 13.86 11.52
CA ILE A 27 105.67 13.37 10.86
C ILE A 27 104.51 14.30 11.22
N GLU A 28 104.07 15.10 10.25
CA GLU A 28 102.97 16.05 10.43
C GLU A 28 101.71 15.35 10.95
N GLY A 29 101.14 15.86 12.05
CA GLY A 29 99.88 15.40 12.63
C GLY A 29 99.93 14.12 13.49
N LEU A 30 101.07 13.41 13.55
CA LEU A 30 101.18 12.15 14.31
C LEU A 30 101.02 12.37 15.83
N GLU A 31 101.56 13.46 16.35
CA GLU A 31 101.42 13.86 17.76
C GLU A 31 99.94 14.05 18.15
N ARG A 32 99.18 14.81 17.36
CA ARG A 32 97.75 15.07 17.60
C ARG A 32 96.91 13.79 17.61
N ILE A 33 97.23 12.82 16.74
CA ILE A 33 96.51 11.54 16.68
C ILE A 33 96.76 10.71 17.94
N ILE A 34 98.01 10.69 18.41
CA ILE A 34 98.40 9.93 19.60
C ILE A 34 97.83 10.58 20.86
N GLU A 35 97.90 11.90 21.00
CA GLU A 35 97.33 12.63 22.14
C GLU A 35 95.79 12.59 22.17
N GLY A 36 95.14 12.54 21.01
CA GLY A 36 93.69 12.41 20.90
C GLY A 36 93.15 11.00 21.13
N THR A 37 94.03 9.99 21.25
CA THR A 37 93.64 8.60 21.50
C THR A 37 93.77 8.29 22.99
N ALA A 38 92.71 7.77 23.60
CA ALA A 38 92.81 7.25 24.96
C ALA A 38 93.81 6.08 24.98
N SER A 39 94.82 6.17 25.84
CA SER A 39 95.78 5.07 26.02
C SER A 39 95.08 3.83 26.57
N ALA A 40 95.65 2.65 26.30
CA ALA A 40 95.14 1.39 26.83
C ALA A 40 95.01 1.42 28.38
N GLY A 41 95.93 2.12 29.06
CA GLY A 41 95.88 2.31 30.51
C GLY A 41 94.70 3.19 30.97
N GLN A 42 94.40 4.29 30.26
CA GLN A 42 93.24 5.13 30.58
C GLN A 42 91.92 4.38 30.40
N LEU A 43 91.80 3.61 29.31
CA LEU A 43 90.63 2.79 29.06
C LEU A 43 90.48 1.70 30.13
N LEU A 44 91.57 1.03 30.49
CA LEU A 44 91.56 -0.02 31.50
C LEU A 44 91.20 0.53 32.90
N ASN A 45 91.71 1.72 33.23
CA ASN A 45 91.36 2.39 34.48
C ASN A 45 89.88 2.79 34.50
N HIS A 46 89.34 3.32 33.40
CA HIS A 46 87.91 3.64 33.30
C HIS A 46 87.02 2.39 33.38
N LEU A 47 87.42 1.28 32.74
CA LEU A 47 86.66 0.03 32.76
C LEU A 47 86.62 -0.62 34.15
N ASN A 48 87.71 -0.53 34.91
CA ASN A 48 87.81 -1.07 36.26
C ASN A 48 87.39 -0.07 37.35
N ASP A 49 87.11 1.18 36.99
CA ASP A 49 86.57 2.17 37.92
C ASP A 49 85.07 1.90 38.14
N THR A 50 84.76 1.24 39.26
CA THR A 50 83.40 0.95 39.70
C THR A 50 82.54 2.21 39.89
N ASN A 51 83.15 3.39 39.88
CA ASN A 51 82.50 4.68 40.11
C ASN A 51 82.46 5.59 38.88
N ALA A 52 82.96 5.17 37.72
CA ALA A 52 83.06 6.00 36.51
C ALA A 52 81.73 6.72 36.15
N HIS A 53 80.59 6.11 36.50
CA HIS A 53 79.25 6.66 36.24
C HIS A 53 78.32 6.64 37.47
N ARG A 54 78.86 6.47 38.69
CA ARG A 54 78.04 6.28 39.90
C ARG A 54 77.02 7.40 40.14
N ALA A 55 77.41 8.66 39.98
CA ALA A 55 76.51 9.80 40.18
C ALA A 55 75.33 9.83 39.20
N LEU A 56 75.49 9.31 37.98
CA LEU A 56 74.38 9.18 37.02
C LEU A 56 73.44 8.04 37.41
N PHE A 57 73.98 6.97 37.99
CA PHE A 57 73.19 5.84 38.48
C PHE A 57 72.46 6.14 39.78
N GLU A 58 73.04 6.90 40.70
CA GLU A 58 72.39 7.32 41.96
C GLU A 58 71.16 8.20 41.70
N ASN A 59 71.15 8.97 40.61
CA ASN A 59 70.02 9.81 40.21
C ASN A 59 69.02 9.07 39.31
N LYS A 60 69.28 7.80 38.98
CA LYS A 60 68.37 7.00 38.17
C LYS A 60 67.23 6.50 39.05
N VAL A 61 66.01 6.66 38.57
CA VAL A 61 64.85 5.98 39.15
C VAL A 61 64.77 4.58 38.54
N ASP A 62 64.87 3.54 39.38
CA ASP A 62 64.76 2.16 38.91
C ASP A 62 63.30 1.76 38.65
N LYS A 63 63.13 0.80 37.74
CA LYS A 63 61.83 0.23 37.40
C LYS A 63 61.46 -0.84 38.43
N GLU A 64 60.36 -0.66 39.14
CA GLU A 64 59.73 -1.70 39.94
C GLU A 64 58.65 -2.43 39.11
N ASP A 65 58.55 -3.75 39.22
CA ASP A 65 57.52 -4.52 38.52
C ASP A 65 56.13 -4.06 38.96
N GLY A 66 55.30 -3.66 37.99
CA GLY A 66 53.98 -3.07 38.23
C GLY A 66 53.95 -1.56 38.42
N LYS A 67 55.10 -0.85 38.42
CA LYS A 67 55.17 0.62 38.44
C LYS A 67 55.82 1.16 37.16
N GLY A 68 55.17 2.14 36.54
CA GLY A 68 55.80 2.98 35.51
C GLY A 68 56.79 3.97 36.13
N LEU A 69 57.72 4.51 35.33
CA LEU A 69 58.58 5.65 35.71
C LEU A 69 57.68 6.75 36.30
N SER A 70 57.98 7.24 37.51
CA SER A 70 57.06 8.09 38.26
C SER A 70 56.91 9.50 37.67
N SER A 71 56.09 9.64 36.62
CA SER A 71 55.09 10.72 36.54
C SER A 71 53.72 10.08 36.78
N ASN A 72 53.52 9.57 38.00
CA ASN A 72 52.20 9.11 38.39
C ASN A 72 51.37 10.38 38.66
N ASP A 73 50.63 10.85 37.65
CA ASP A 73 49.87 12.12 37.72
C ASP A 73 48.82 12.14 38.85
N TYR A 74 48.49 10.97 39.41
CA TYR A 74 47.56 10.79 40.52
C TYR A 74 48.10 9.80 41.55
N THR A 75 47.90 10.12 42.82
CA THR A 75 48.08 9.22 43.96
C THR A 75 47.09 8.04 43.90
N ASP A 76 47.41 6.94 44.59
CA ASP A 76 46.53 5.76 44.64
C ASP A 76 45.17 6.08 45.29
N GLU A 77 45.17 7.03 46.23
CA GLU A 77 43.95 7.52 46.88
C GLU A 77 43.04 8.28 45.91
N GLU A 78 43.61 9.09 45.01
CA GLU A 78 42.87 9.78 43.96
C GLU A 78 42.29 8.80 42.93
N LYS A 79 43.05 7.76 42.56
CA LYS A 79 42.54 6.70 41.67
C LYS A 79 41.33 5.98 42.28
N ARG A 80 41.44 5.59 43.55
CA ARG A 80 40.36 4.95 44.30
C ARG A 80 39.12 5.86 44.42
N THR A 81 39.35 7.15 44.63
CA THR A 81 38.29 8.16 44.66
C THR A 81 37.60 8.27 43.30
N ASN A 82 38.35 8.30 42.20
CA ASN A 82 37.80 8.34 40.85
C ASN A 82 36.99 7.09 40.49
N GLU A 83 37.45 5.90 40.87
CA GLU A 83 36.71 4.65 40.70
C GLU A 83 35.40 4.66 41.51
N THR A 84 35.43 5.23 42.72
CA THR A 84 34.24 5.40 43.56
C THR A 84 33.26 6.40 42.94
N ASN A 85 33.74 7.54 42.47
CA ASN A 85 32.93 8.57 41.82
C ASN A 85 32.31 8.09 40.51
N ALA A 86 33.03 7.27 39.74
CA ALA A 86 32.53 6.69 38.49
C ALA A 86 31.24 5.86 38.71
N LYS A 87 31.13 5.19 39.86
CA LYS A 87 29.94 4.42 40.27
C LYS A 87 28.75 5.29 40.65
N LYS A 88 29.01 6.51 41.14
CA LYS A 88 27.98 7.48 41.56
C LYS A 88 27.56 8.45 40.44
N ARG A 89 28.00 8.23 39.20
CA ARG A 89 27.53 9.03 38.05
C ARG A 89 26.07 8.72 37.75
N VAL A 90 25.30 9.74 37.43
CA VAL A 90 23.91 9.61 36.95
C VAL A 90 23.88 8.93 35.58
N VAL A 91 23.08 7.87 35.45
CA VAL A 91 22.87 7.13 34.19
C VAL A 91 21.41 7.09 33.74
N GLY A 92 20.48 7.53 34.59
CA GLY A 92 19.06 7.58 34.26
C GLY A 92 18.29 8.62 35.06
N LEU A 93 17.24 9.17 34.46
CA LEU A 93 16.31 10.12 35.06
C LEU A 93 14.89 9.80 34.58
N THR A 94 13.96 9.58 35.51
CA THR A 94 12.55 9.37 35.19
C THR A 94 11.64 10.14 36.14
N VAL A 95 10.52 10.63 35.63
CA VAL A 95 9.43 11.19 36.43
C VAL A 95 8.20 10.32 36.21
N THR A 96 7.60 9.82 37.29
CA THR A 96 6.40 8.97 37.27
C THR A 96 5.36 9.43 38.27
N GLY A 97 4.11 9.00 38.14
CA GLY A 97 3.01 9.41 39.01
C GLY A 97 2.15 10.50 38.38
N ASP A 98 0.90 10.60 38.83
CA ASP A 98 -0.08 11.57 38.32
C ASP A 98 -0.08 12.82 39.22
N VAL A 99 -0.76 12.76 40.37
CA VAL A 99 -0.85 13.86 41.36
C VAL A 99 0.49 14.12 42.03
N THR A 100 0.94 13.16 42.85
CA THR A 100 2.28 13.18 43.44
C THR A 100 3.21 12.50 42.45
N LYS A 101 4.09 13.30 41.84
CA LYS A 101 5.11 12.80 40.95
C LYS A 101 6.35 12.43 41.73
N THR A 102 7.02 11.38 41.30
CA THR A 102 8.30 10.91 41.84
C THR A 102 9.36 11.09 40.77
N LEU A 103 10.34 11.95 41.04
CA LEU A 103 11.59 12.00 40.32
C LEU A 103 12.50 10.88 40.84
N THR A 104 12.97 10.01 39.94
CA THR A 104 13.96 8.97 40.24
C THR A 104 15.21 9.20 39.40
N ILE A 105 16.34 9.40 40.07
CA ILE A 105 17.68 9.43 39.48
C ILE A 105 18.31 8.06 39.72
N THR A 106 18.84 7.44 38.67
CA THR A 106 19.56 6.15 38.75
C THR A 106 21.06 6.40 38.58
N LEU A 107 21.86 5.85 39.48
CA LEU A 107 23.32 5.92 39.45
C LEU A 107 23.92 4.69 38.74
N ALA A 108 25.18 4.78 38.31
CA ALA A 108 25.85 3.74 37.53
C ALA A 108 26.03 2.41 38.30
N ASP A 109 25.99 2.45 39.63
CA ASP A 109 25.98 1.26 40.50
C ASP A 109 24.57 0.67 40.73
N GLY A 110 23.54 1.29 40.17
CA GLY A 110 22.14 0.86 40.30
C GLY A 110 21.40 1.42 41.50
N GLU A 111 22.07 2.18 42.39
CA GLU A 111 21.36 2.92 43.45
C GLU A 111 20.45 4.00 42.85
N THR A 112 19.37 4.32 43.56
CA THR A 112 18.43 5.36 43.15
C THR A 112 18.32 6.47 44.20
N ILE A 113 18.16 7.69 43.73
CA ILE A 113 17.82 8.86 44.55
C ILE A 113 16.43 9.30 44.11
N GLN A 114 15.51 9.40 45.07
CA GLN A 114 14.11 9.73 44.81
C GLN A 114 13.67 10.99 45.56
N ALA A 115 12.86 11.80 44.89
CA ALA A 115 12.17 12.93 45.49
C ALA A 115 10.74 13.01 44.95
N THR A 116 9.78 13.32 45.82
CA THR A 116 8.38 13.50 45.45
C THR A 116 8.02 14.97 45.40
N PHE A 117 7.20 15.35 44.44
CA PHE A 117 6.61 16.68 44.33
C PHE A 117 5.17 16.58 43.81
N ASP A 118 4.31 17.50 44.25
CA ASP A 118 2.94 17.56 43.75
C ASP A 118 2.90 18.32 42.43
N ASP A 119 2.14 17.80 41.47
CA ASP A 119 1.91 18.47 40.19
C ASP A 119 1.05 19.73 40.40
N LYS A 120 1.47 20.85 39.80
CA LYS A 120 0.81 22.15 39.97
C LYS A 120 -0.40 22.32 39.06
N ASP A 121 -0.53 21.48 38.03
CA ASP A 121 -1.62 21.51 37.06
C ASP A 121 -2.70 20.46 37.35
N THR A 122 -2.83 20.03 38.62
CA THR A 122 -3.93 19.16 39.03
C THR A 122 -5.25 19.93 39.03
N LEU A 123 -6.34 19.22 38.76
CA LEU A 123 -7.70 19.71 38.98
C LEU A 123 -7.90 20.26 40.42
N PRO A 124 -8.95 21.06 40.67
CA PRO A 124 -9.30 21.48 42.02
C PRO A 124 -9.32 20.27 42.97
N GLU A 125 -8.76 20.43 44.18
CA GLU A 125 -8.62 19.38 45.20
C GLU A 125 -7.45 18.39 45.02
N ASN A 126 -6.46 18.68 44.17
CA ASN A 126 -5.24 17.87 44.02
C ASN A 126 -5.53 16.43 43.56
N VAL A 127 -6.46 16.28 42.61
CA VAL A 127 -6.83 14.98 42.01
C VAL A 127 -6.15 14.80 40.65
N ALA A 128 -5.96 13.55 40.26
CA ALA A 128 -5.30 13.22 38.99
C ALA A 128 -6.10 13.74 37.80
N ASP A 129 -5.40 14.03 36.70
CA ASP A 129 -6.04 14.39 35.44
C ASP A 129 -7.05 13.33 35.01
N ILE A 130 -8.21 13.78 34.56
CA ILE A 130 -9.26 12.89 34.12
C ILE A 130 -9.07 12.62 32.63
N LYS A 131 -8.58 11.42 32.34
CA LYS A 131 -8.28 10.93 30.99
C LYS A 131 -9.50 10.20 30.43
N LEU A 132 -9.64 10.20 29.11
CA LEU A 132 -10.61 9.37 28.41
C LEU A 132 -9.94 8.06 27.98
N ASN A 133 -10.32 6.94 28.60
CA ASN A 133 -9.69 5.63 28.38
C ASN A 133 -10.24 4.91 27.16
N SER A 134 -11.54 5.04 26.89
CA SER A 134 -12.20 4.37 25.76
C SER A 134 -13.49 5.05 25.34
N LEU A 135 -13.92 4.80 24.10
CA LEU A 135 -15.24 5.16 23.57
C LEU A 135 -16.01 3.89 23.19
N MET A 136 -17.28 3.84 23.56
CA MET A 136 -18.19 2.76 23.22
C MET A 136 -19.49 3.35 22.66
N PHE A 137 -19.95 2.82 21.54
CA PHE A 137 -21.26 3.14 21.00
C PHE A 137 -22.21 1.95 21.17
N ASP A 138 -23.31 2.16 21.89
CA ASP A 138 -24.38 1.18 22.00
C ASP A 138 -25.39 1.38 20.87
N LYS A 139 -25.39 0.45 19.91
CA LYS A 139 -26.31 0.46 18.76
C LYS A 139 -27.78 0.17 19.12
N GLY A 140 -28.05 -0.41 20.29
CA GLY A 140 -29.42 -0.69 20.75
C GLY A 140 -30.09 0.53 21.39
N THR A 141 -29.30 1.36 22.07
CA THR A 141 -29.79 2.56 22.76
C THR A 141 -29.43 3.87 22.06
N GLY A 142 -28.45 3.87 21.15
CA GLY A 142 -27.96 5.08 20.48
C GLY A 142 -27.05 5.95 21.34
N VAL A 143 -26.56 5.42 22.48
CA VAL A 143 -25.73 6.16 23.41
C VAL A 143 -24.25 5.98 23.08
N LEU A 144 -23.53 7.09 22.93
CA LEU A 144 -22.08 7.13 22.88
C LEU A 144 -21.55 7.39 24.29
N THR A 145 -20.78 6.45 24.82
CA THR A 145 -20.21 6.48 26.17
C THR A 145 -18.69 6.56 26.12
N GLY A 146 -18.15 7.63 26.67
CA GLY A 146 -16.74 7.78 26.97
C GLY A 146 -16.42 7.34 28.39
N GLN A 147 -15.57 6.32 28.54
CA GLN A 147 -15.12 5.87 29.86
C GLN A 147 -13.94 6.72 30.31
N ARG A 148 -14.12 7.43 31.42
CA ARG A 148 -13.11 8.28 32.02
C ARG A 148 -12.30 7.52 33.08
N SER A 149 -11.09 8.00 33.37
CA SER A 149 -10.21 7.41 34.39
C SER A 149 -10.74 7.52 35.82
N ASP A 150 -11.65 8.47 36.10
CA ASP A 150 -12.30 8.66 37.39
C ASP A 150 -13.54 7.78 37.61
N GLY A 151 -13.87 6.93 36.62
CA GLY A 151 -15.04 6.04 36.69
C GLY A 151 -16.38 6.73 36.41
N THR A 152 -16.40 8.05 36.20
CA THR A 152 -17.63 8.78 35.83
C THR A 152 -17.77 8.79 34.31
N PRO A 153 -18.71 8.04 33.72
CA PRO A 153 -18.84 8.01 32.26
C PRO A 153 -19.33 9.36 31.72
N LEU A 154 -18.83 9.75 30.55
CA LEU A 154 -19.37 10.85 29.75
C LEU A 154 -20.28 10.26 28.67
N THR A 155 -21.59 10.51 28.75
CA THR A 155 -22.56 9.93 27.82
C THR A 155 -23.24 10.99 26.96
N VAL A 156 -23.40 10.71 25.68
CA VAL A 156 -24.24 11.49 24.76
C VAL A 156 -25.23 10.56 24.10
N ASN A 157 -26.53 10.86 24.25
CA ASN A 157 -27.56 10.18 23.47
C ASN A 157 -27.63 10.82 22.07
N LEU A 158 -27.39 10.02 21.04
CA LEU A 158 -27.46 10.49 19.66
C LEU A 158 -28.90 10.54 19.14
N ASP A 159 -29.89 9.99 19.86
CA ASP A 159 -31.33 10.10 19.59
C ASP A 159 -31.68 9.77 18.13
N GLY A 160 -31.19 8.63 17.65
CA GLY A 160 -31.39 8.20 16.26
C GLY A 160 -30.67 9.04 15.18
N ARG A 161 -29.83 10.01 15.54
CA ARG A 161 -28.97 10.78 14.60
C ARG A 161 -27.74 9.99 14.12
N TYR A 162 -27.84 8.67 14.13
CA TYR A 162 -26.84 7.74 13.63
C TYR A 162 -27.53 6.76 12.68
N ALA A 163 -26.76 6.21 11.76
CA ALA A 163 -27.28 5.29 10.76
C ALA A 163 -26.62 3.93 10.93
N LEU A 164 -27.41 2.86 11.00
CA LEU A 164 -26.90 1.49 11.02
C LEU A 164 -26.37 1.10 9.64
N ILE A 165 -25.48 0.12 9.55
CA ILE A 165 -24.90 -0.30 8.26
C ILE A 165 -25.98 -0.65 7.23
N ASP A 166 -27.09 -1.26 7.66
CA ASP A 166 -28.20 -1.67 6.80
C ASP A 166 -29.29 -0.59 6.62
N HIS A 167 -29.04 0.66 7.04
CA HIS A 167 -30.02 1.72 6.81
C HIS A 167 -30.17 1.98 5.30
N THR A 168 -31.41 2.11 4.86
CA THR A 168 -31.75 2.45 3.48
C THR A 168 -32.64 3.67 3.46
N HIS A 169 -32.43 4.56 2.48
CA HIS A 169 -33.32 5.69 2.23
C HIS A 169 -34.36 5.33 1.18
N SER A 170 -35.61 5.71 1.41
CA SER A 170 -36.57 5.74 0.31
C SER A 170 -36.30 6.96 -0.56
N TRP A 171 -36.62 6.88 -1.86
CA TRP A 171 -36.51 8.02 -2.77
C TRP A 171 -37.24 9.27 -2.23
N LYS A 172 -38.33 9.10 -1.48
CA LYS A 172 -39.10 10.22 -0.91
C LYS A 172 -38.30 10.99 0.14
N ASP A 173 -37.43 10.33 0.89
CA ASP A 173 -36.69 10.91 2.02
C ASP A 173 -35.45 11.70 1.59
N ILE A 174 -35.00 11.52 0.35
CA ILE A 174 -33.83 12.21 -0.19
C ILE A 174 -34.21 13.66 -0.55
N LYS A 175 -33.54 14.62 0.08
CA LYS A 175 -33.62 16.05 -0.28
C LYS A 175 -32.74 16.33 -1.49
N ASP A 176 -33.13 17.33 -2.29
CA ASP A 176 -32.40 17.77 -3.49
C ASP A 176 -32.15 16.65 -4.52
N LYS A 177 -33.02 15.63 -4.52
CA LYS A 177 -33.04 14.59 -5.55
C LYS A 177 -33.45 15.16 -6.91
N PRO A 178 -32.93 14.63 -8.02
CA PRO A 178 -33.40 14.98 -9.36
C PRO A 178 -34.92 14.89 -9.48
N ALA A 179 -35.56 15.88 -10.11
CA ALA A 179 -36.97 15.73 -10.47
C ALA A 179 -37.10 14.61 -11.51
N VAL A 180 -38.16 13.83 -11.37
CA VAL A 180 -38.54 12.79 -12.33
C VAL A 180 -39.99 13.03 -12.72
N GLU A 181 -40.19 13.55 -13.93
CA GLU A 181 -41.52 13.69 -14.51
C GLU A 181 -41.83 12.47 -15.38
N ARG A 182 -42.95 11.81 -15.09
CA ARG A 182 -43.48 10.72 -15.91
C ARG A 182 -44.59 11.28 -16.79
N ARG A 183 -44.43 11.18 -18.11
CA ARG A 183 -45.47 11.48 -19.11
C ARG A 183 -45.82 10.24 -19.90
N GLU A 184 -47.08 10.12 -20.30
CA GLU A 184 -47.56 9.00 -21.09
C GLU A 184 -48.28 9.55 -22.31
N GLU A 185 -47.75 9.24 -23.49
CA GLU A 185 -48.26 9.73 -24.77
C GLU A 185 -48.30 8.58 -25.77
N GLN A 186 -49.48 8.31 -26.33
CA GLN A 186 -49.66 7.36 -27.44
C GLN A 186 -49.00 5.98 -27.22
N GLY A 187 -49.14 5.40 -26.02
CA GLY A 187 -48.57 4.08 -25.70
C GLY A 187 -47.06 4.09 -25.47
N VAL A 188 -46.50 5.26 -25.18
CA VAL A 188 -45.10 5.48 -24.84
C VAL A 188 -45.00 6.21 -23.51
N VAL A 189 -44.15 5.70 -22.63
CA VAL A 189 -43.85 6.34 -21.34
C VAL A 189 -42.52 7.09 -21.47
N HIS A 190 -42.58 8.37 -21.16
CA HIS A 190 -41.42 9.26 -21.08
C HIS A 190 -41.09 9.55 -19.62
N TYR A 191 -39.82 9.37 -19.27
CA TYR A 191 -39.26 9.79 -17.99
C TYR A 191 -38.28 10.93 -18.27
N ASP A 192 -38.62 12.13 -17.84
CA ASP A 192 -37.74 13.28 -17.90
C ASP A 192 -37.06 13.42 -16.54
N ILE A 193 -35.75 13.19 -16.52
CA ILE A 193 -34.94 13.16 -15.30
C ILE A 193 -33.95 14.32 -15.34
N ASP A 194 -34.01 15.19 -14.33
CA ASP A 194 -33.09 16.32 -14.22
C ASP A 194 -31.62 15.85 -14.28
N GLY A 195 -30.84 16.47 -15.15
CA GLY A 195 -29.40 16.18 -15.34
C GLY A 195 -29.07 14.93 -16.17
N ILE A 196 -30.05 14.06 -16.47
CA ILE A 196 -29.85 12.89 -17.35
C ILE A 196 -30.54 13.12 -18.71
N GLY A 197 -31.70 13.75 -18.72
CA GLY A 197 -32.53 13.92 -19.91
C GLY A 197 -33.64 12.88 -20.02
N ARG A 198 -34.20 12.73 -21.23
CA ARG A 198 -35.42 11.95 -21.45
C ARG A 198 -35.13 10.49 -21.77
N ILE A 199 -35.68 9.58 -20.97
CA ILE A 199 -35.74 8.15 -21.25
C ILE A 199 -37.12 7.82 -21.82
N THR A 200 -37.16 7.08 -22.92
CA THR A 200 -38.40 6.71 -23.61
C THR A 200 -38.56 5.19 -23.62
N VAL A 201 -39.68 4.72 -23.09
CA VAL A 201 -39.99 3.30 -22.98
C VAL A 201 -41.33 3.06 -23.67
N LEU A 202 -41.41 2.05 -24.54
CA LEU A 202 -42.71 1.62 -25.09
C LEU A 202 -43.54 1.01 -23.97
N GLU A 203 -44.82 1.35 -23.89
CA GLU A 203 -45.74 0.69 -22.97
C GLU A 203 -45.78 -0.81 -23.29
N GLU A 204 -45.93 -1.65 -22.26
CA GLU A 204 -45.87 -3.11 -22.36
C GLU A 204 -46.81 -3.67 -23.44
N ARG A 205 -48.01 -3.08 -23.57
CA ARG A 205 -48.99 -3.45 -24.60
C ARG A 205 -48.53 -3.13 -26.02
N ALA A 206 -47.94 -1.94 -26.22
CA ALA A 206 -47.37 -1.55 -27.51
C ALA A 206 -46.13 -2.38 -27.87
N LEU A 207 -45.36 -2.80 -26.86
CA LEU A 207 -44.23 -3.71 -27.04
C LEU A 207 -44.71 -5.09 -27.53
N LEU A 208 -45.75 -5.64 -26.91
CA LEU A 208 -46.37 -6.92 -27.28
C LEU A 208 -46.93 -6.88 -28.71
N GLU A 209 -47.63 -5.81 -29.09
CA GLU A 209 -48.13 -5.64 -30.46
C GLU A 209 -46.98 -5.57 -31.48
N LYS A 210 -45.90 -4.84 -31.16
CA LYS A 210 -44.71 -4.75 -32.02
C LYS A 210 -43.97 -6.08 -32.16
N ILE A 211 -43.99 -6.92 -31.13
CA ILE A 211 -43.44 -8.28 -31.18
C ILE A 211 -44.33 -9.19 -32.04
N GLN A 212 -45.66 -9.12 -31.87
CA GLN A 212 -46.61 -9.91 -32.65
C GLN A 212 -46.59 -9.59 -34.15
N ARG A 213 -46.28 -8.35 -34.55
CA ARG A 213 -46.07 -7.99 -35.96
C ARG A 213 -44.88 -8.69 -36.61
N ARG A 214 -43.93 -9.25 -35.84
CA ARG A 214 -42.75 -9.94 -36.39
C ARG A 214 -42.96 -11.43 -36.67
N THR A 215 -44.01 -12.07 -36.14
CA THR A 215 -44.23 -13.50 -36.38
C THR A 215 -44.98 -13.73 -37.69
N MET A 216 -44.36 -14.39 -38.67
CA MET A 216 -44.97 -14.61 -39.99
C MET A 216 -46.12 -15.63 -39.96
N ALA A 217 -46.14 -16.53 -38.97
CA ALA A 217 -47.22 -17.49 -38.76
C ALA A 217 -47.94 -17.23 -37.43
N ILE A 218 -49.26 -17.37 -37.44
CA ILE A 218 -50.11 -17.32 -36.25
C ILE A 218 -50.94 -18.57 -36.12
N GLU A 219 -51.18 -18.97 -34.87
CA GLU A 219 -52.10 -20.05 -34.55
C GLU A 219 -53.54 -19.53 -34.60
N VAL A 220 -54.44 -20.26 -35.25
CA VAL A 220 -55.85 -19.87 -35.43
C VAL A 220 -56.79 -20.96 -34.96
N ASN A 221 -57.95 -20.55 -34.43
CA ASN A 221 -59.07 -21.39 -34.01
C ASN A 221 -60.41 -20.68 -34.30
N SER A 222 -61.55 -21.32 -33.99
CA SER A 222 -62.88 -20.75 -34.27
C SER A 222 -63.23 -19.45 -33.54
N SER A 223 -62.45 -19.05 -32.53
CA SER A 223 -62.61 -17.78 -31.81
C SER A 223 -61.66 -16.69 -32.29
N THR A 224 -60.78 -16.99 -33.26
CA THR A 224 -59.77 -16.05 -33.75
C THR A 224 -60.42 -15.03 -34.69
N THR A 225 -60.47 -13.77 -34.28
CA THR A 225 -60.90 -12.66 -35.16
C THR A 225 -59.74 -12.22 -36.05
N LEU A 226 -59.93 -12.31 -37.36
CA LEU A 226 -58.96 -11.83 -38.34
C LEU A 226 -59.28 -10.38 -38.74
N ASN A 227 -58.24 -9.59 -39.01
CA ASN A 227 -58.36 -8.20 -39.43
C ASN A 227 -57.17 -7.79 -40.32
N SER A 228 -57.04 -6.49 -40.60
CA SER A 228 -55.97 -5.93 -41.45
C SER A 228 -54.54 -6.27 -40.98
N GLN A 229 -54.32 -6.60 -39.71
CA GLN A 229 -53.02 -7.02 -39.18
C GLN A 229 -52.64 -8.45 -39.59
N ASN A 230 -53.58 -9.24 -40.10
CA ASN A 230 -53.35 -10.63 -40.51
C ASN A 230 -52.98 -10.77 -41.99
N VAL A 231 -53.08 -9.68 -42.77
CA VAL A 231 -52.76 -9.67 -44.20
C VAL A 231 -51.32 -10.11 -44.44
N GLY A 232 -51.13 -11.06 -45.37
CA GLY A 232 -49.83 -11.60 -45.73
C GLY A 232 -49.23 -12.61 -44.74
N ARG A 233 -49.96 -12.97 -43.67
CA ARG A 233 -49.50 -13.95 -42.68
C ARG A 233 -49.94 -15.37 -43.03
N VAL A 234 -49.26 -16.34 -42.41
CA VAL A 234 -49.65 -17.74 -42.42
C VAL A 234 -50.56 -18.03 -41.23
N LEU A 235 -51.77 -18.51 -41.51
CA LEU A 235 -52.73 -18.99 -40.52
C LEU A 235 -52.53 -20.48 -40.33
N LYS A 236 -52.09 -20.90 -39.15
CA LYS A 236 -51.80 -22.29 -38.84
C LYS A 236 -52.87 -22.82 -37.88
N SER A 237 -53.63 -23.82 -38.30
CA SER A 237 -54.49 -24.56 -37.38
C SER A 237 -53.74 -25.74 -36.78
N THR A 238 -53.70 -25.82 -35.46
CA THR A 238 -53.14 -26.91 -34.64
C THR A 238 -54.24 -27.68 -33.91
N SER A 239 -55.51 -27.42 -34.24
CA SER A 239 -56.66 -28.05 -33.59
C SER A 239 -56.87 -29.47 -34.11
N SER A 240 -57.15 -30.41 -33.19
CA SER A 240 -57.64 -31.75 -33.52
C SER A 240 -59.15 -31.78 -33.84
N SER A 241 -59.87 -30.71 -33.53
CA SER A 241 -61.29 -30.54 -33.84
C SER A 241 -61.47 -29.57 -35.00
N ASP A 242 -62.59 -29.69 -35.72
CA ASP A 242 -62.93 -28.80 -36.82
C ASP A 242 -63.02 -27.35 -36.35
N ILE A 243 -62.43 -26.44 -37.12
CA ILE A 243 -62.46 -25.01 -36.87
C ILE A 243 -63.11 -24.25 -38.02
N THR A 244 -63.66 -23.09 -37.70
CA THR A 244 -64.19 -22.14 -38.68
C THR A 244 -63.33 -20.89 -38.66
N ILE A 245 -62.87 -20.46 -39.83
CA ILE A 245 -62.16 -19.20 -40.01
C ILE A 245 -63.12 -18.21 -40.66
N ASP A 246 -63.48 -17.18 -39.90
CA ASP A 246 -64.32 -16.08 -40.37
C ASP A 246 -63.45 -15.01 -41.07
N LEU A 247 -63.81 -14.71 -42.32
CA LEU A 247 -63.11 -13.77 -43.19
C LEU A 247 -63.86 -12.44 -43.36
N SER A 248 -64.97 -12.24 -42.63
CA SER A 248 -65.86 -11.06 -42.76
C SER A 248 -65.09 -9.73 -42.67
N GLU A 249 -64.20 -9.62 -41.68
CA GLU A 249 -63.46 -8.41 -41.32
C GLU A 249 -62.14 -8.22 -42.11
N MET A 250 -61.83 -9.13 -43.03
CA MET A 250 -60.60 -9.02 -43.81
C MET A 250 -60.75 -8.01 -44.96
N PRO A 251 -59.78 -7.11 -45.16
CA PRO A 251 -59.87 -6.05 -46.16
C PRO A 251 -59.72 -6.56 -47.60
N ASN A 252 -60.19 -5.77 -48.57
CA ASN A 252 -60.00 -6.03 -50.01
C ASN A 252 -58.50 -6.15 -50.35
N ASN A 253 -58.16 -7.00 -51.33
CA ASN A 253 -56.79 -7.35 -51.74
C ASN A 253 -55.95 -8.02 -50.63
N ALA A 254 -56.56 -8.55 -49.58
CA ALA A 254 -55.84 -9.34 -48.58
C ALA A 254 -55.42 -10.70 -49.16
N LEU A 255 -54.17 -11.07 -48.90
CA LEU A 255 -53.62 -12.40 -49.18
C LEU A 255 -53.44 -13.16 -47.86
N LEU A 256 -53.88 -14.41 -47.81
CA LEU A 256 -53.69 -15.30 -46.67
C LEU A 256 -53.20 -16.67 -47.14
N SER A 257 -52.34 -17.29 -46.33
CA SER A 257 -51.96 -18.69 -46.50
C SER A 257 -52.43 -19.46 -45.28
N VAL A 258 -53.15 -20.57 -45.49
CA VAL A 258 -53.69 -21.39 -44.41
C VAL A 258 -53.01 -22.75 -44.43
N VAL A 259 -52.55 -23.22 -43.28
CA VAL A 259 -51.89 -24.51 -43.11
C VAL A 259 -52.62 -25.33 -42.05
N LYS A 260 -53.09 -26.51 -42.45
CA LYS A 260 -53.66 -27.52 -41.55
C LYS A 260 -52.51 -28.32 -40.92
N ALA A 261 -52.19 -28.03 -39.68
CA ALA A 261 -51.09 -28.68 -38.95
C ALA A 261 -51.53 -29.83 -38.03
N GLU A 262 -52.84 -30.06 -37.85
CA GLU A 262 -53.43 -31.21 -37.15
C GLU A 262 -54.66 -31.73 -37.89
N VAL A 263 -55.41 -32.67 -37.29
CA VAL A 263 -56.48 -33.44 -37.98
C VAL A 263 -57.79 -32.68 -38.19
N GLY A 264 -58.07 -31.61 -37.46
CA GLY A 264 -59.34 -30.86 -37.56
C GLY A 264 -59.52 -30.17 -38.91
N ASN A 265 -60.70 -30.26 -39.52
CA ASN A 265 -61.04 -29.57 -40.77
C ASN A 265 -61.09 -28.06 -40.56
N ILE A 266 -60.80 -27.31 -41.61
CA ILE A 266 -60.83 -25.85 -41.57
C ILE A 266 -61.89 -25.38 -42.55
N THR A 267 -62.95 -24.76 -42.06
CA THR A 267 -64.03 -24.21 -42.90
C THR A 267 -63.89 -22.70 -43.00
N PHE A 268 -64.07 -22.14 -44.20
CA PHE A 268 -64.02 -20.69 -44.44
C PHE A 268 -65.42 -20.10 -44.50
N THR A 269 -65.65 -18.98 -43.79
CA THR A 269 -66.96 -18.30 -43.74
C THR A 269 -66.80 -16.78 -43.80
N GLY A 270 -67.92 -16.05 -43.81
CA GLY A 270 -67.95 -14.58 -43.65
C GLY A 270 -67.94 -13.78 -44.95
N LYS A 271 -67.51 -14.39 -46.05
CA LYS A 271 -67.55 -13.83 -47.41
C LYS A 271 -68.02 -14.88 -48.40
N THR A 272 -68.37 -14.46 -49.61
CA THR A 272 -68.77 -15.39 -50.68
C THR A 272 -67.55 -16.20 -51.13
N ILE A 273 -67.56 -17.51 -50.90
CA ILE A 273 -66.43 -18.38 -51.23
C ILE A 273 -66.49 -18.82 -52.70
N ILE A 274 -65.41 -18.57 -53.44
CA ILE A 274 -65.18 -19.02 -54.81
C ILE A 274 -64.09 -20.08 -54.78
N GLY A 275 -64.48 -21.36 -54.92
CA GLY A 275 -63.60 -22.53 -54.79
C GLY A 275 -64.05 -23.46 -53.67
N ASP A 276 -63.10 -24.18 -53.06
CA ASP A 276 -63.39 -25.07 -51.94
C ASP A 276 -63.65 -24.28 -50.66
N SER A 277 -64.77 -24.56 -49.98
CA SER A 277 -65.15 -23.89 -48.73
C SER A 277 -64.45 -24.43 -47.49
N SER A 278 -63.66 -25.50 -47.62
CA SER A 278 -62.95 -26.09 -46.50
C SER A 278 -61.69 -26.87 -46.90
N ILE A 279 -60.74 -26.98 -45.96
CA ILE A 279 -59.60 -27.90 -46.02
C ILE A 279 -59.98 -29.16 -45.23
N THR A 280 -60.20 -30.26 -45.95
CA THR A 280 -60.61 -31.56 -45.37
C THR A 280 -59.57 -32.67 -45.53
N GLY A 281 -58.48 -32.41 -46.25
CA GLY A 281 -57.37 -33.35 -46.42
C GLY A 281 -56.60 -33.63 -45.14
N ALA A 282 -55.58 -34.48 -45.24
CA ALA A 282 -54.73 -34.86 -44.12
C ALA A 282 -53.90 -33.68 -43.59
N LYS A 283 -53.24 -33.89 -42.45
CA LYS A 283 -52.25 -32.94 -41.89
C LYS A 283 -51.21 -32.59 -42.96
N GLY A 284 -50.96 -31.30 -43.15
CA GLY A 284 -50.11 -30.74 -44.20
C GLY A 284 -50.87 -30.23 -45.43
N SER A 285 -52.21 -30.35 -45.45
CA SER A 285 -53.06 -29.66 -46.43
C SER A 285 -52.99 -28.15 -46.26
N THR A 286 -53.12 -27.41 -47.36
CA THR A 286 -52.96 -25.95 -47.37
C THR A 286 -54.02 -25.27 -48.19
N ALA A 287 -54.29 -23.99 -47.92
CA ALA A 287 -55.05 -23.15 -48.83
C ALA A 287 -54.36 -21.82 -49.08
N SER A 288 -54.53 -21.29 -50.28
CA SER A 288 -54.21 -19.91 -50.63
C SER A 288 -55.51 -19.15 -50.83
N LEU A 289 -55.66 -18.03 -50.12
CA LEU A 289 -56.86 -17.21 -50.14
C LEU A 289 -56.50 -15.80 -50.64
N LEU A 290 -57.26 -15.31 -51.61
CA LEU A 290 -57.22 -13.92 -52.07
C LEU A 290 -58.61 -13.31 -51.90
N ILE A 291 -58.68 -12.19 -51.17
CA ILE A 291 -59.93 -11.46 -50.97
C ILE A 291 -60.10 -10.41 -52.06
N HIS A 292 -61.23 -10.47 -52.76
CA HIS A 292 -61.61 -9.54 -53.80
C HIS A 292 -63.01 -8.98 -53.50
N GLY A 293 -63.07 -7.85 -52.81
CA GLY A 293 -64.33 -7.26 -52.32
C GLY A 293 -65.04 -8.17 -51.31
N ASP A 294 -66.24 -8.60 -51.67
CA ASP A 294 -67.08 -9.52 -50.88
C ASP A 294 -66.89 -11.00 -51.25
N GLU A 295 -66.03 -11.27 -52.24
CA GLU A 295 -65.65 -12.62 -52.64
C GLU A 295 -64.28 -13.00 -52.08
N VAL A 296 -64.10 -14.30 -51.84
CA VAL A 296 -62.81 -14.89 -51.49
C VAL A 296 -62.52 -16.00 -52.48
N ILE A 297 -61.45 -15.85 -53.24
CA ILE A 297 -60.92 -16.89 -54.11
C ILE A 297 -60.09 -17.83 -53.25
N VAL A 298 -60.54 -19.07 -53.14
CA VAL A 298 -59.90 -20.10 -52.32
C VAL A 298 -59.36 -21.20 -53.22
N ASN A 299 -58.06 -21.47 -53.11
CA ASN A 299 -57.43 -22.62 -53.72
C ASN A 299 -56.95 -23.57 -52.62
N VAL A 300 -57.65 -24.70 -52.46
CA VAL A 300 -57.29 -25.73 -51.48
C VAL A 300 -56.45 -26.81 -52.16
N ASN A 301 -55.34 -27.16 -51.50
CA ASN A 301 -54.53 -28.32 -51.84
C ASN A 301 -54.64 -29.33 -50.68
N ASN A 302 -55.57 -30.27 -50.84
CA ASN A 302 -55.75 -31.38 -49.92
C ASN A 302 -54.72 -32.47 -50.23
N ARG A 303 -53.93 -32.85 -49.22
CA ARG A 303 -53.02 -34.00 -49.26
C ARG A 303 -53.68 -35.26 -48.75
#